data_AF-A0A9X0MJM1-F1
#
_entry.id   AF-A0A9X0MJM1-F1
#
_cell.length_a   1.000
_cell.length_b   1.000
_cell.length_c   1.000
_cell.angle_alpha   90.00
_cell.angle_beta   90.00
_cell.angle_gamma   90.00
#
_symmetry.space_group_name_H-M   'P 1'
#
loop_
_entity.id
_entity.type
_entity.pdbx_description
1 polymer ?
#
loop_
_entity_poly.entity_id
_entity_poly.type
_entity_poly.pdbx_seq_one_letter_code
_entity_poly.pdbx_strand_id
1 'polypeptide(L)'
;METLDAPIYEVSKDSDWYKSAMKRKHDINQFFKSFKEKYGTNKGFVFYHADFFGVRMGTEAYELFKDEILKNPKEKDFYPFKKRSKYYKEIKGLIEQIEDICPFKPHDVFGTNNFSGSQWVGDRWFFGVNHEEYVKGTEVTSVNYKEYLKAVMEVLD
;
A
#
# COMPACT_ATOMS: atom_id res chain seq x y z
N MET A 1 -10.39 -23.79 -3.46
CA MET A 1 -10.40 -23.45 -4.89
C MET A 1 -11.52 -22.44 -5.06
N GLU A 2 -11.19 -21.17 -5.29
CA GLU A 2 -12.23 -20.16 -5.56
C GLU A 2 -12.93 -20.55 -6.88
N THR A 3 -14.26 -20.55 -6.86
CA THR A 3 -15.07 -20.95 -8.02
C THR A 3 -15.08 -19.84 -9.07
N LEU A 4 -15.36 -20.17 -10.33
CA LEU A 4 -15.55 -19.18 -11.41
C LEU A 4 -16.72 -18.21 -11.14
N ASP A 5 -17.51 -18.48 -10.11
CA ASP A 5 -18.64 -17.67 -9.66
C ASP A 5 -18.29 -16.83 -8.42
N ALA A 6 -17.00 -16.76 -8.05
CA ALA A 6 -16.58 -15.92 -6.94
C ALA A 6 -16.89 -14.44 -7.25
N PRO A 7 -17.52 -13.70 -6.32
CA PRO A 7 -17.94 -12.34 -6.58
C PRO A 7 -16.74 -11.40 -6.60
N ILE A 8 -16.54 -10.74 -7.73
CA ILE A 8 -15.49 -9.76 -7.95
C ILE A 8 -16.12 -8.40 -8.19
N TYR A 9 -15.54 -7.38 -7.58
CA TYR A 9 -15.94 -6.00 -7.76
C TYR A 9 -14.77 -5.18 -8.26
N GLU A 10 -15.03 -4.28 -9.20
CA GLU A 10 -14.08 -3.26 -9.64
C GLU A 10 -14.43 -1.93 -8.97
N VAL A 11 -13.42 -1.25 -8.43
CA VAL A 11 -13.57 0.11 -7.91
C VAL A 11 -13.63 1.09 -9.08
N SER A 12 -14.68 1.91 -9.10
CA SER A 12 -14.88 2.94 -10.13
C SER A 12 -13.72 3.94 -10.13
N LYS A 13 -13.16 4.20 -11.31
CA LYS A 13 -12.10 5.20 -11.52
C LYS A 13 -12.53 6.62 -11.17
N ASP A 14 -13.83 6.88 -11.20
CA ASP A 14 -14.40 8.18 -10.86
C ASP A 14 -14.57 8.38 -9.35
N SER A 15 -14.48 7.30 -8.55
CA SER A 15 -14.58 7.40 -7.09
C SER A 15 -13.39 8.14 -6.49
N ASP A 16 -13.64 8.91 -5.43
CA ASP A 16 -12.58 9.55 -4.66
C ASP A 16 -11.65 8.51 -4.04
N TRP A 17 -12.20 7.34 -3.68
CA TRP A 17 -11.42 6.23 -3.17
C TRP A 17 -10.34 5.76 -4.15
N TYR A 18 -10.72 5.52 -5.40
CA TYR A 18 -9.76 5.14 -6.45
C TYR A 18 -8.73 6.25 -6.69
N LYS A 19 -9.17 7.51 -6.77
CA LYS A 19 -8.29 8.66 -7.01
C LYS A 19 -7.26 8.83 -5.89
N SER A 20 -7.66 8.75 -4.63
CA SER A 20 -6.74 8.79 -3.48
C SER A 20 -5.81 7.58 -3.46
N ALA A 21 -6.29 6.37 -3.81
CA ALA A 21 -5.45 5.17 -3.93
C ALA A 21 -4.36 5.32 -5.00
N MET A 22 -4.71 5.85 -6.17
CA MET A 22 -3.76 6.14 -7.23
C MET A 22 -2.78 7.24 -6.85
N LYS A 23 -3.25 8.31 -6.20
CA LYS A 23 -2.40 9.39 -5.70
C LYS A 23 -1.41 8.86 -4.65
N ARG A 24 -1.87 8.08 -3.66
CA ARG A 24 -0.98 7.45 -2.67
C ARG A 24 0.08 6.57 -3.33
N LYS A 25 -0.30 5.74 -4.29
CA LYS A 25 0.65 4.91 -5.05
C LYS A 25 1.71 5.77 -5.76
N HIS A 26 1.29 6.88 -6.37
CA HIS A 26 2.21 7.84 -6.97
C HIS A 26 3.14 8.48 -5.94
N ASP A 27 2.59 9.00 -4.83
CA ASP A 27 3.32 9.67 -3.76
C ASP A 27 4.36 8.74 -3.12
N ILE A 28 4.02 7.47 -2.89
CA ILE A 28 4.96 6.45 -2.37
C ILE A 28 6.13 6.23 -3.35
N ASN A 29 5.85 6.13 -4.65
CA ASN A 29 6.89 5.96 -5.66
C ASN A 29 7.81 7.19 -5.73
N GLN A 30 7.23 8.39 -5.69
CA GLN A 30 8.01 9.63 -5.62
C GLN A 30 8.85 9.70 -4.36
N PHE A 31 8.27 9.35 -3.20
CA PHE A 31 8.99 9.27 -1.94
C PHE A 31 10.23 8.38 -2.06
N PHE A 32 10.08 7.14 -2.56
CA PHE A 32 11.21 6.21 -2.67
C PHE A 32 12.26 6.66 -3.70
N LYS A 33 11.83 7.35 -4.76
CA LYS A 33 12.73 7.97 -5.73
C LYS A 33 13.54 9.10 -5.08
N SER A 34 12.87 10.08 -4.46
CA SER A 34 13.52 11.20 -3.78
C SER A 34 14.39 10.74 -2.61
N PHE A 35 13.97 9.71 -1.87
CA PHE A 35 14.77 9.10 -0.80
C PHE A 35 16.09 8.54 -1.35
N LYS A 36 16.02 7.78 -2.45
CA LYS A 36 17.21 7.22 -3.10
C LYS A 36 18.11 8.31 -3.68
N GLU A 37 17.53 9.34 -4.31
CA GLU A 37 18.29 10.48 -4.84
C GLU A 37 19.03 11.24 -3.72
N LYS A 38 18.38 11.44 -2.56
CA LYS A 38 18.95 12.19 -1.43
C LYS A 38 19.98 11.39 -0.63
N TYR A 39 19.73 10.10 -0.41
CA TYR A 39 20.54 9.28 0.52
C TYR A 39 21.37 8.20 -0.19
N GLY A 40 21.32 8.11 -1.51
CA GLY A 40 22.11 7.18 -2.34
C GLY A 40 21.56 5.75 -2.40
N THR A 41 20.70 5.35 -1.46
CA THR A 41 20.04 4.05 -1.45
C THR A 41 18.67 4.12 -0.80
N ASN A 42 17.77 3.22 -1.18
CA ASN A 42 16.53 2.93 -0.47
C ASN A 42 16.42 1.45 -0.09
N LYS A 43 17.47 0.65 -0.32
CA LYS A 43 17.45 -0.79 -0.10
C LYS A 43 17.41 -1.12 1.39
N GLY A 44 16.28 -1.69 1.80
CA GLY A 44 15.99 -2.04 3.17
C GLY A 44 15.41 -0.92 4.02
N PHE A 45 15.15 0.27 3.45
CA PHE A 45 14.28 1.25 4.09
C PHE A 45 12.84 0.72 4.09
N VAL A 46 12.15 0.87 5.22
CA VAL A 46 10.75 0.44 5.39
C VAL A 46 10.02 1.50 6.20
N PHE A 47 8.80 1.83 5.81
CA PHE A 47 7.90 2.63 6.61
C PHE A 47 6.52 1.98 6.68
N TYR A 48 5.89 2.09 7.84
CA TYR A 48 4.48 1.73 8.04
C TYR A 48 3.62 3.00 8.05
N HIS A 49 4.06 4.02 8.78
CA HIS A 49 3.45 5.35 8.82
C HIS A 49 4.51 6.39 9.22
N ALA A 50 4.13 7.68 9.21
CA ALA A 50 5.02 8.82 9.48
C ALA A 50 5.73 8.79 10.85
N ASP A 51 5.24 8.00 11.80
CA ASP A 51 5.84 7.84 13.13
C ASP A 51 6.52 6.49 13.33
N PHE A 52 6.47 5.60 12.34
CA PHE A 52 7.06 4.27 12.42
C PHE A 52 7.68 3.84 11.08
N PHE A 53 8.97 4.14 10.97
CA PHE A 53 9.81 3.84 9.83
C PHE A 53 11.25 3.59 10.29
N GLY A 54 12.01 2.92 9.45
CA GLY A 54 13.31 2.37 9.82
C GLY A 54 13.99 1.65 8.68
N VAL A 55 14.94 0.80 9.04
CA VAL A 55 15.75 0.03 8.10
C VAL A 55 15.86 -1.43 8.55
N ARG A 56 16.14 -2.33 7.60
CA ARG A 56 16.37 -3.75 7.87
C ARG A 56 17.86 -4.07 8.01
N MET A 57 18.23 -4.88 9.00
CA MET A 57 19.62 -5.31 9.18
C MET A 57 20.18 -5.98 7.91
N GLY A 58 21.47 -5.77 7.66
CA GLY A 58 22.17 -6.39 6.53
C GLY A 58 21.91 -5.72 5.17
N THR A 59 21.27 -4.55 5.15
CA THR A 59 21.04 -3.79 3.91
C THR A 59 21.90 -2.53 3.84
N GLU A 60 22.01 -1.96 2.63
CA GLU A 60 22.73 -0.71 2.39
C GLU A 60 22.20 0.44 3.26
N ALA A 61 20.87 0.55 3.42
CA ALA A 61 20.27 1.56 4.28
C ALA A 61 20.62 1.36 5.77
N TYR A 62 20.77 0.12 6.23
CA TYR A 62 21.21 -0.14 7.61
C TYR A 62 22.63 0.36 7.87
N GLU A 63 23.57 0.06 6.97
CA GLU A 63 24.95 0.54 7.12
C GLU A 63 25.05 2.06 7.09
N LEU A 64 24.21 2.72 6.27
CA LEU A 64 24.14 4.17 6.19
C LEU A 64 23.59 4.82 7.47
N PHE A 65 22.60 4.19 8.11
CA PHE A 65 21.84 4.78 9.22
C PHE A 65 22.05 4.12 10.59
N LYS A 66 23.00 3.20 10.73
CA LYS A 66 23.22 2.41 11.97
C LYS A 66 23.37 3.24 13.25
N ASP A 67 23.95 4.43 13.16
CA ASP A 67 24.13 5.32 14.32
C ASP A 67 22.87 6.14 14.65
N GLU A 68 21.89 6.16 13.75
CA GLU A 68 20.68 6.97 13.79
C GLU A 68 19.43 6.15 14.15
N ILE A 69 19.54 4.82 14.10
CA ILE A 69 18.48 3.88 14.45
C ILE A 69 18.57 3.43 15.92
N LEU A 70 17.48 2.86 16.44
CA LEU A 70 17.44 2.25 17.76
C LEU A 70 18.45 1.09 17.84
N LYS A 71 18.97 0.79 19.03
CA LYS A 71 19.93 -0.33 19.21
C LYS A 71 19.27 -1.70 19.11
N ASN A 72 18.00 -1.78 19.51
CA ASN A 72 17.25 -3.02 19.53
C ASN A 72 16.18 -2.98 18.44
N PRO A 73 16.02 -4.07 17.68
CA PRO A 73 14.98 -4.16 16.67
C PRO A 73 13.60 -4.22 17.33
N LYS A 74 12.57 -3.74 16.61
CA LYS A 74 11.16 -3.82 17.07
C LYS A 74 10.43 -5.04 16.50
N GLU A 75 10.79 -5.44 15.30
CA GLU A 75 10.35 -6.67 14.64
C GLU A 75 11.58 -7.38 14.08
N LYS A 76 11.43 -8.58 13.52
CA LYS A 76 12.54 -9.34 12.94
C LYS A 76 13.36 -8.47 11.98
N ASP A 77 14.59 -8.19 12.38
CA ASP A 77 15.59 -7.39 11.67
C ASP A 77 15.20 -5.93 11.37
N PHE A 78 14.09 -5.41 11.89
CA PHE A 78 13.63 -4.04 11.66
C PHE A 78 14.05 -3.08 12.79
N TYR A 79 14.78 -2.04 12.42
CA TYR A 79 15.33 -1.03 13.31
C TYR A 79 14.75 0.35 13.01
N PRO A 80 13.83 0.86 13.86
CA PRO A 80 13.28 2.19 13.70
C PRO A 80 14.33 3.30 13.91
N PHE A 81 14.13 4.45 13.28
CA PHE A 81 14.93 5.64 13.56
C PHE A 81 14.73 6.14 15.00
N LYS A 82 15.80 6.65 15.63
CA LYS A 82 15.71 7.40 16.89
C LYS A 82 14.93 8.69 16.65
N LYS A 83 13.89 8.97 17.45
CA LYS A 83 13.11 10.23 17.33
C LYS A 83 13.93 11.52 17.39
N ARG A 84 15.09 11.50 18.05
CA ARG A 84 16.03 12.63 18.15
C ARG A 84 16.95 12.80 16.94
N SER A 85 16.99 11.81 16.04
CA SER A 85 17.80 11.85 14.83
C SER A 85 17.34 12.98 13.92
N LYS A 86 18.28 13.69 13.27
CA LYS A 86 17.93 14.65 12.21
C LYS A 86 17.17 13.98 11.06
N TYR A 87 17.56 12.74 10.74
CA TYR A 87 16.94 11.95 9.68
C TYR A 87 15.49 11.60 10.01
N TYR A 88 15.17 11.37 11.30
CA TYR A 88 13.79 11.12 11.70
C TYR A 88 12.86 12.27 11.29
N LYS A 89 13.24 13.52 11.63
CA LYS A 89 12.40 14.68 11.31
C LYS A 89 12.26 14.91 9.81
N GLU A 90 13.37 14.80 9.08
CA GLU A 90 13.36 14.98 7.62
C GLU A 90 12.53 13.91 6.91
N ILE A 91 12.76 12.64 7.22
CA ILE A 91 12.07 11.51 6.58
C ILE A 91 10.59 11.50 6.97
N LYS A 92 10.27 11.81 8.24
CA LYS A 92 8.88 11.96 8.69
C LYS A 92 8.13 12.97 7.84
N GLY A 93 8.68 14.17 7.63
CA GLY A 93 8.04 15.20 6.80
C GLY A 93 7.83 14.78 5.35
N LEU A 94 8.71 13.93 4.80
CA LEU A 94 8.52 13.35 3.46
C LEU A 94 7.40 12.30 3.44
N ILE A 95 7.28 11.47 4.49
CA ILE A 95 6.21 10.48 4.60
C ILE A 95 4.84 11.17 4.82
N GLU A 96 4.80 12.27 5.57
CA GLU A 96 3.57 13.05 5.82
C GLU A 96 2.99 13.71 4.56
N GLN A 97 3.79 13.83 3.48
CA GLN A 97 3.32 14.32 2.18
C GLN A 97 2.59 13.24 1.37
N ILE A 98 2.70 11.97 1.76
CA ILE A 98 2.04 10.86 1.09
C ILE A 98 0.55 10.91 1.40
N GLU A 99 -0.30 10.85 0.36
CA GLU A 99 -1.76 10.79 0.49
C GLU A 99 -2.19 9.77 1.55
N ASP A 100 -2.95 10.23 2.54
CA ASP A 100 -3.54 9.34 3.54
C ASP A 100 -4.82 8.70 3.00
N ILE A 101 -5.03 7.43 3.34
CA ILE A 101 -6.22 6.68 2.91
C ILE A 101 -6.84 6.01 4.12
N CYS A 102 -8.15 6.15 4.24
CA CYS A 102 -8.92 5.46 5.26
C CYS A 102 -8.76 3.95 5.12
N PRO A 103 -8.15 3.24 6.09
CA PRO A 103 -7.99 1.79 6.03
C PRO A 103 -9.32 1.04 6.16
N PHE A 104 -10.37 1.70 6.67
CA PHE A 104 -11.71 1.14 6.83
C PHE A 104 -12.59 1.26 5.60
N LYS A 105 -12.16 1.98 4.56
CA LYS A 105 -12.94 2.18 3.34
C LYS A 105 -13.42 0.87 2.69
N PRO A 106 -12.61 -0.22 2.62
CA PRO A 106 -13.12 -1.51 2.17
C PRO A 106 -14.30 -2.04 3.00
N HIS A 107 -14.31 -1.82 4.31
CA HIS A 107 -15.42 -2.24 5.18
C HIS A 107 -16.68 -1.39 4.96
N ASP A 108 -16.52 -0.10 4.70
CA ASP A 108 -17.64 0.80 4.39
C ASP A 108 -18.32 0.39 3.07
N VAL A 109 -17.52 -0.01 2.08
CA VAL A 109 -17.98 -0.36 0.73
C VAL A 109 -18.49 -1.81 0.66
N PHE A 110 -17.74 -2.78 1.17
CA PHE A 110 -18.05 -4.20 1.02
C PHE A 110 -18.73 -4.83 2.23
N GLY A 111 -18.83 -4.10 3.35
CA GLY A 111 -19.25 -4.67 4.62
C GLY A 111 -18.08 -5.20 5.46
N THR A 112 -18.28 -5.25 6.78
CA THR A 112 -17.27 -5.67 7.74
C THR A 112 -16.82 -7.11 7.48
N ASN A 113 -15.51 -7.35 7.43
CA ASN A 113 -14.89 -8.66 7.19
C ASN A 113 -15.38 -9.41 5.93
N ASN A 114 -15.90 -8.68 4.94
CA ASN A 114 -16.47 -9.31 3.75
C ASN A 114 -15.49 -9.34 2.55
N PHE A 115 -14.41 -8.55 2.56
CA PHE A 115 -13.41 -8.64 1.50
C PHE A 115 -12.48 -9.85 1.75
N SER A 116 -12.16 -10.59 0.70
CA SER A 116 -11.19 -11.71 0.74
C SER A 116 -9.79 -11.27 0.29
N GLY A 117 -9.72 -10.29 -0.60
CA GLY A 117 -8.47 -9.75 -1.12
C GLY A 117 -8.70 -8.59 -2.08
N SER A 118 -7.61 -7.93 -2.47
CA SER A 118 -7.63 -6.88 -3.48
C SER A 118 -6.40 -6.98 -4.38
N GLN A 119 -6.56 -6.61 -5.64
CA GLN A 119 -5.47 -6.63 -6.61
C GLN A 119 -5.62 -5.50 -7.63
N TRP A 120 -4.50 -4.84 -7.90
CA TRP A 120 -4.35 -3.97 -9.06
C TRP A 120 -3.97 -4.79 -10.29
N VAL A 121 -4.69 -4.59 -11.38
CA VAL A 121 -4.42 -5.17 -12.69
C VAL A 121 -4.30 -4.01 -13.67
N GLY A 122 -3.06 -3.63 -14.00
CA GLY A 122 -2.78 -2.38 -14.70
C GLY A 122 -3.26 -1.18 -13.86
N ASP A 123 -4.21 -0.43 -14.40
CA ASP A 123 -4.90 0.69 -13.75
C ASP A 123 -6.31 0.34 -13.25
N ARG A 124 -6.68 -0.94 -13.23
CA ARG A 124 -7.97 -1.40 -12.70
C ARG A 124 -7.76 -1.98 -11.31
N TRP A 125 -8.70 -1.72 -10.41
CA TRP A 125 -8.59 -2.17 -9.02
C TRP A 125 -9.75 -3.07 -8.67
N PHE A 126 -9.43 -4.33 -8.40
CA PHE A 126 -10.40 -5.38 -8.14
C PHE A 126 -10.35 -5.83 -6.68
N PHE A 127 -11.52 -6.23 -6.17
CA PHE A 127 -11.71 -6.86 -4.87
C PHE A 127 -12.50 -8.14 -5.02
N GLY A 128 -12.05 -9.19 -4.33
CA GLY A 128 -12.87 -10.35 -4.07
C GLY A 128 -13.68 -10.13 -2.79
N VAL A 129 -14.93 -10.58 -2.77
CA VAL A 129 -15.77 -10.59 -1.57
C VAL A 129 -16.26 -11.99 -1.23
N ASN A 130 -16.69 -12.20 0.01
CA ASN A 130 -17.23 -13.49 0.46
C ASN A 130 -18.74 -13.60 0.20
N HIS A 131 -19.47 -12.49 0.35
CA HIS A 131 -20.93 -12.41 0.27
C HIS A 131 -21.36 -11.13 -0.47
N GLU A 132 -22.02 -11.26 -1.62
CA GLU A 132 -22.48 -10.11 -2.44
C GLU A 132 -23.52 -9.26 -1.69
N GLU A 133 -24.37 -9.88 -0.88
CA GLU A 133 -25.46 -9.24 -0.15
C GLU A 133 -24.99 -8.22 0.90
N TYR A 134 -23.71 -8.24 1.27
CA TYR A 134 -23.13 -7.30 2.24
C TYR A 134 -22.46 -6.08 1.59
N VAL A 135 -22.38 -6.03 0.27
CA VAL A 135 -21.85 -4.88 -0.46
C VAL A 135 -22.83 -3.72 -0.37
N LYS A 136 -22.34 -2.57 0.09
CA LYS A 136 -23.15 -1.37 0.42
C LYS A 136 -22.76 -0.15 -0.42
N GLY A 137 -21.52 -0.08 -0.87
CA GLY A 137 -20.99 1.09 -1.56
C GLY A 137 -21.37 1.14 -3.04
N THR A 138 -21.65 2.35 -3.53
CA THR A 138 -21.93 2.62 -4.96
C THR A 138 -20.66 2.93 -5.76
N GLU A 139 -19.49 2.93 -5.11
CA GLU A 139 -18.19 3.20 -5.74
C GLU A 139 -17.62 1.97 -6.45
N VAL A 140 -18.33 0.85 -6.42
CA VAL A 140 -17.90 -0.44 -6.97
C VAL A 140 -18.95 -1.03 -7.90
N THR A 141 -18.49 -1.74 -8.91
CA THR A 141 -19.35 -2.44 -9.87
C THR A 141 -19.00 -3.92 -9.85
N SER A 142 -20.01 -4.79 -9.81
CA SER A 142 -19.80 -6.23 -9.94
C SER A 142 -19.21 -6.55 -11.32
N VAL A 143 -18.21 -7.43 -11.35
CA VAL A 143 -17.52 -7.88 -12.56
C VAL A 143 -17.59 -9.39 -12.63
N ASN A 144 -17.89 -9.92 -13.81
CA ASN A 144 -17.85 -11.37 -14.00
C ASN A 144 -16.41 -11.88 -13.90
N TYR A 145 -16.18 -13.00 -13.23
CA TYR A 145 -14.84 -13.58 -13.08
C TYR A 145 -14.10 -13.77 -14.42
N LYS A 146 -14.80 -14.14 -15.50
CA LYS A 146 -14.20 -14.27 -16.85
C LYS A 146 -13.70 -12.93 -17.40
N GLU A 147 -14.41 -11.83 -17.13
CA GLU A 147 -13.98 -10.49 -17.53
C GLU A 147 -12.77 -10.03 -16.72
N TYR A 148 -12.75 -10.34 -15.41
CA TYR A 148 -11.58 -10.12 -14.56
C TYR A 148 -10.37 -10.91 -15.08
N LEU A 149 -10.51 -12.21 -15.36
CA LEU A 149 -9.43 -13.03 -15.91
C LEU A 149 -8.91 -12.47 -17.24
N LYS A 150 -9.81 -12.02 -18.11
CA LYS A 150 -9.42 -11.38 -19.38
C LYS A 150 -8.56 -10.14 -19.11
N ALA A 151 -8.96 -9.28 -18.18
CA ALA A 151 -8.19 -8.10 -17.79
C ALA A 151 -6.80 -8.47 -17.23
N VAL A 152 -6.70 -9.56 -16.46
CA VAL A 152 -5.42 -10.06 -15.94
C VAL A 152 -4.51 -10.52 -17.09
N MET A 153 -5.04 -11.31 -18.02
CA MET A 153 -4.26 -11.82 -19.15
C MET A 153 -3.74 -10.70 -20.04
N GLU A 154 -4.54 -9.66 -20.29
CA GLU A 154 -4.16 -8.50 -21.10
C GLU A 154 -2.96 -7.70 -20.55
N VAL A 155 -2.64 -7.82 -19.25
CA VAL A 155 -1.50 -7.13 -18.63
C VAL A 155 -0.28 -8.05 -18.49
N LEU A 156 -0.46 -9.36 -18.68
CA LEU A 156 0.62 -10.35 -18.62
C LEU A 156 1.27 -10.58 -20.00
N ASP A 157 0.55 -10.32 -21.08
CA ASP A 157 1.05 -10.31 -22.47
C ASP A 157 1.86 -9.04 -22.79
#